data_AF-A0A7Y5CT11-F1
#
_entry.id   AF-A0A7Y5CT11-F1
#
_cell.length_a   1.000
_cell.length_b   1.000
_cell.length_c   1.000
_cell.angle_alpha   90.00
_cell.angle_beta   90.00
_cell.angle_gamma   90.00
#
_symmetry.space_group_name_H-M   'P 1'
#
loop_
_entity.id
_entity.type
_entity.pdbx_description
1 polymer ?
#
loop_
_entity_poly.entity_id
_entity_poly.type
_entity_poly.pdbx_seq_one_letter_code
_entity_poly.pdbx_strand_id
1 'polypeptide(L)'
;MRVEEIICLAILPEEVAGGIAYACRSLDYTFDRMNYGADFGRRFNKIATGKACEATLTRFLRQHAIPHLSREGATPHTQPDRFDLRILNEVVDLKTFHVPEAVAQPAAMLNCLALVPSQEGHDQWSKRQRYQRYVFGFSKGRLRGRIALAAGRRKRATLTPEMVRLTSSPSHLFLAAAPTVAECEQRFRRLAAGTICPQYPRGTRIENHGCEIAQLTSFQNFLDNLEKFQRR
;
A
#
# COMPACT_ATOMS: atom_id res chain seq x y z
N MET A 1 -9.45 -3.79 -17.52
CA MET A 1 -10.08 -4.17 -16.23
C MET A 1 -11.50 -3.66 -16.20
N ARG A 2 -12.42 -4.45 -15.65
CA ARG A 2 -13.83 -4.10 -15.46
C ARG A 2 -14.10 -3.75 -14.00
N VAL A 3 -15.20 -3.04 -13.75
CA VAL A 3 -15.53 -2.52 -12.41
C VAL A 3 -15.76 -3.65 -11.41
N GLU A 4 -16.43 -4.71 -11.86
CA GLU A 4 -16.74 -5.92 -11.09
C GLU A 4 -15.50 -6.74 -10.69
N GLU A 5 -14.33 -6.46 -11.27
CA GLU A 5 -13.06 -7.13 -10.96
C GLU A 5 -12.32 -6.47 -9.79
N ILE A 6 -12.84 -5.38 -9.23
CA ILE A 6 -12.30 -4.70 -8.06
C ILE A 6 -12.91 -5.30 -6.78
N ILE A 7 -12.07 -5.85 -5.92
CA ILE A 7 -12.50 -6.43 -4.65
C ILE A 7 -12.51 -5.36 -3.57
N CYS A 8 -13.64 -5.17 -2.89
CA CYS A 8 -13.77 -4.23 -1.77
C CYS A 8 -13.77 -4.98 -0.44
N LEU A 9 -12.84 -4.65 0.44
CA LEU A 9 -12.64 -5.26 1.75
C LEU A 9 -12.81 -4.21 2.84
N ALA A 10 -13.57 -4.51 3.89
CA ALA A 10 -13.55 -3.72 5.12
C ALA A 10 -12.18 -3.88 5.80
N ILE A 11 -11.59 -2.76 6.25
CA ILE A 11 -10.42 -2.75 7.11
C ILE A 11 -10.93 -2.78 8.55
N LEU A 12 -10.59 -3.84 9.29
CA LEU A 12 -11.11 -4.11 10.63
C LEU A 12 -10.32 -3.35 11.71
N PRO A 13 -10.95 -3.03 12.87
CA PRO A 13 -10.29 -2.31 13.96
C PRO A 13 -8.97 -2.94 14.44
N GLU A 14 -8.89 -4.26 14.48
CA GLU A 14 -7.68 -4.99 14.87
C GLU A 14 -6.53 -4.86 13.86
N GLU A 15 -6.84 -4.75 12.57
CA GLU A 15 -5.86 -4.54 11.49
C GLU A 15 -5.29 -3.12 11.59
N VAL A 16 -6.16 -2.16 11.91
CA VAL A 16 -5.78 -0.79 12.21
C VAL A 16 -4.88 -0.72 13.44
N ALA A 17 -5.27 -1.37 14.54
CA ALA A 17 -4.47 -1.40 15.78
C ALA A 17 -3.10 -2.05 15.54
N GLY A 18 -3.05 -3.15 14.77
CA GLY A 18 -1.81 -3.80 14.36
C GLY A 18 -0.90 -2.88 13.54
N GLY A 19 -1.48 -2.13 12.59
CA GLY A 19 -0.76 -1.15 11.78
C GLY A 19 -0.16 -0.01 12.62
N ILE A 20 -0.93 0.51 13.58
CA ILE A 20 -0.45 1.51 14.56
C ILE A 20 0.72 0.97 15.37
N ALA A 21 0.57 -0.22 15.95
CA ALA A 21 1.60 -0.83 16.77
C ALA A 21 2.90 -1.05 15.97
N TYR A 22 2.78 -1.43 14.70
CA TYR A 22 3.94 -1.52 13.81
C TYR A 22 4.56 -0.15 13.53
N ALA A 23 3.76 0.85 13.18
CA ALA A 23 4.24 2.20 12.90
C ALA A 23 4.99 2.80 14.10
N CYS A 24 4.48 2.62 15.32
CA CYS A 24 5.14 3.00 16.56
C CYS A 24 6.57 2.43 16.68
N ARG A 25 6.78 1.16 16.31
CA ARG A 25 8.08 0.48 16.40
C ARG A 25 9.03 0.79 15.24
N SER A 26 8.49 1.07 14.06
CA SER A 26 9.26 1.17 12.80
C SER A 26 9.52 2.59 12.34
N LEU A 27 8.84 3.59 12.91
CA LEU A 27 8.96 4.99 12.46
C LEU A 27 10.40 5.50 12.51
N ASP A 28 11.18 5.09 13.51
CA ASP A 28 12.57 5.51 13.68
C ASP A 28 13.54 4.83 12.70
N TYR A 29 13.12 3.74 12.05
CA TYR A 29 13.99 2.89 11.24
C TYR A 29 13.60 2.83 9.76
N THR A 30 12.39 3.26 9.42
CA THR A 30 11.99 3.37 8.01
C THR A 30 12.78 4.50 7.32
N PHE A 31 12.96 4.41 6.01
CA PHE A 31 13.55 5.51 5.24
C PHE A 31 12.47 6.54 4.92
N ASP A 32 12.77 7.84 5.05
CA ASP A 32 11.87 8.90 4.61
C ASP A 32 11.92 9.10 3.08
N ARG A 33 11.55 8.06 2.32
CA ARG A 33 11.58 8.04 0.85
C ARG A 33 10.71 9.12 0.19
N MET A 34 9.72 9.64 0.92
CA MET A 34 8.78 10.64 0.42
C MET A 34 9.15 12.07 0.88
N ASN A 35 10.31 12.22 1.53
CA ASN A 35 10.83 13.47 2.08
C ASN A 35 9.77 14.23 2.90
N TYR A 36 9.13 13.55 3.85
CA TYR A 36 8.18 14.14 4.78
C TYR A 36 8.87 15.11 5.76
N GLY A 37 10.19 15.01 5.93
CA GLY A 37 10.97 15.89 6.78
C GLY A 37 10.48 15.82 8.22
N ALA A 38 10.09 16.97 8.78
CA ALA A 38 9.60 17.06 10.16
C ALA A 38 8.13 16.61 10.36
N ASP A 39 7.40 16.22 9.30
CA ASP A 39 5.99 15.78 9.39
C ASP A 39 5.87 14.30 9.80
N PHE A 40 6.29 14.02 11.05
CA PHE A 40 6.25 12.68 11.64
C PHE A 40 4.84 12.07 11.66
N GLY A 41 3.81 12.89 11.88
CA GLY A 41 2.43 12.41 11.92
C GLY A 41 1.96 11.88 10.57
N ARG A 42 2.31 12.56 9.47
CA ARG A 42 1.94 12.06 8.13
C ARG A 42 2.68 10.79 7.77
N ARG A 43 3.96 10.70 8.12
CA ARG A 43 4.78 9.50 7.90
C ARG A 43 4.26 8.32 8.72
N PHE A 44 3.97 8.53 10.00
CA PHE A 44 3.32 7.54 10.88
C PHE A 44 2.03 7.01 10.25
N ASN A 45 1.13 7.90 9.83
CA ASN A 45 -0.15 7.50 9.24
C ASN A 45 0.03 6.68 7.95
N LYS A 46 1.05 6.99 7.14
CA LYS A 46 1.36 6.20 5.93
C LYS A 46 1.82 4.79 6.26
N ILE A 47 2.72 4.62 7.23
CA ILE A 47 3.18 3.30 7.67
C ILE A 47 2.02 2.50 8.26
N ALA A 48 1.26 3.11 9.18
CA ALA A 48 0.12 2.46 9.82
C ALA A 48 -0.94 2.01 8.79
N THR A 49 -1.22 2.86 7.79
CA THR A 49 -2.16 2.53 6.71
C THR A 49 -1.65 1.40 5.83
N GLY A 50 -0.37 1.44 5.43
CA GLY A 50 0.23 0.37 4.64
C GLY A 50 0.10 -0.98 5.34
N LYS A 51 0.47 -1.03 6.63
CA LYS A 51 0.37 -2.25 7.43
C LYS A 51 -1.05 -2.73 7.70
N ALA A 52 -2.00 -1.83 7.92
CA ALA A 52 -3.40 -2.21 8.04
C ALA A 52 -3.92 -2.84 6.73
N CYS A 53 -3.53 -2.29 5.58
CA CYS A 53 -3.89 -2.84 4.27
C CYS A 53 -3.23 -4.20 4.00
N GLU A 54 -1.95 -4.37 4.36
CA GLU A 54 -1.27 -5.68 4.29
C GLU A 54 -1.98 -6.73 5.15
N ALA A 55 -2.38 -6.37 6.37
CA ALA A 55 -3.14 -7.25 7.25
C ALA A 55 -4.52 -7.60 6.67
N THR A 56 -5.21 -6.62 6.07
CA THR A 56 -6.49 -6.80 5.37
C THR A 56 -6.37 -7.80 4.22
N LEU A 57 -5.36 -7.63 3.36
CA LEU A 57 -5.08 -8.56 2.27
C LEU A 57 -4.73 -9.95 2.81
N THR A 58 -3.91 -10.03 3.86
CA THR A 58 -3.54 -11.31 4.49
C THR A 58 -4.77 -12.05 5.03
N ARG A 59 -5.70 -11.34 5.69
CA ARG A 59 -6.96 -11.94 6.14
C ARG A 59 -7.78 -12.47 4.96
N PHE A 60 -7.93 -11.68 3.90
CA PHE A 60 -8.61 -12.13 2.69
C PHE A 60 -7.99 -13.42 2.12
N LEU A 61 -6.67 -13.45 1.95
CA LEU A 61 -5.98 -14.65 1.45
C LEU A 61 -6.22 -15.88 2.35
N ARG A 62 -6.25 -15.71 3.68
CA ARG A 62 -6.59 -16.79 4.62
C ARG A 62 -8.02 -17.28 4.47
N GLN A 63 -8.98 -16.35 4.39
CA GLN A 63 -10.41 -16.66 4.28
C GLN A 63 -10.72 -17.45 3.00
N HIS A 64 -9.94 -17.22 1.94
CA HIS A 64 -10.06 -17.92 0.66
C HIS A 64 -9.09 -19.11 0.51
N ALA A 65 -8.42 -19.52 1.59
CA ALA A 65 -7.44 -20.61 1.60
C ALA A 65 -6.33 -20.49 0.53
N ILE A 66 -5.96 -19.26 0.15
CA ILE A 66 -4.88 -18.98 -0.80
C ILE A 66 -3.54 -19.08 -0.05
N PRO A 67 -2.63 -20.00 -0.42
CA PRO A 67 -1.32 -20.11 0.20
C PRO A 67 -0.52 -18.81 0.07
N HIS A 68 -0.02 -18.32 1.20
CA HIS A 68 0.78 -17.12 1.25
C HIS A 68 1.74 -17.18 2.44
N LEU A 69 2.87 -16.49 2.30
CA LEU A 69 3.86 -16.32 3.35
C LEU A 69 3.97 -14.83 3.64
N SER A 70 3.32 -14.39 4.72
CA SER A 70 3.36 -13.00 5.19
C SER A 70 4.48 -12.73 6.18
N ARG A 71 5.27 -13.76 6.55
CA ARG A 71 6.34 -13.68 7.57
C ARG A 71 7.75 -13.88 7.03
N GLU A 72 7.92 -14.48 5.85
CA GLU A 72 9.26 -14.66 5.26
C GLU A 72 9.88 -13.37 4.72
N GLY A 73 9.05 -12.35 4.44
CA GLY A 73 9.48 -10.99 4.11
C GLY A 73 9.59 -10.07 5.32
N ALA A 74 9.11 -10.48 6.50
CA ALA A 74 9.10 -9.68 7.71
C ALA A 74 10.51 -9.56 8.27
N THR A 75 11.25 -8.56 7.80
CA THR A 75 12.53 -8.19 8.37
C THR A 75 12.35 -7.58 9.75
N PRO A 76 13.33 -7.71 10.65
CA PRO A 76 13.39 -6.85 11.82
C PRO A 76 13.18 -5.40 11.37
N HIS A 77 12.43 -4.61 12.13
CA HIS A 77 12.13 -3.21 11.78
C HIS A 77 13.39 -2.36 11.55
N THR A 78 14.56 -2.84 11.98
CA THR A 78 15.90 -2.26 11.79
C THR A 78 16.54 -2.56 10.42
N GLN A 79 15.94 -3.41 9.58
CA GLN A 79 16.47 -3.80 8.27
C GLN A 79 15.51 -3.37 7.14
N PRO A 80 16.03 -3.15 5.91
CA PRO A 80 15.18 -2.86 4.76
C PRO A 80 14.25 -4.04 4.44
N ASP A 81 12.94 -3.77 4.38
CA ASP A 81 11.93 -4.74 3.94
C ASP A 81 12.30 -5.34 2.57
N ARG A 82 12.23 -6.68 2.49
CA ARG A 82 12.58 -7.43 1.28
C ARG A 82 11.42 -7.47 0.29
N PHE A 83 10.22 -7.74 0.79
CA PHE A 83 8.94 -7.78 0.08
C PHE A 83 7.79 -7.83 1.10
N ASP A 84 6.58 -7.47 0.69
CA ASP A 84 5.44 -7.44 1.61
C ASP A 84 4.86 -8.85 1.83
N LEU A 85 4.65 -9.59 0.73
CA LEU A 85 4.01 -10.91 0.75
C LEU A 85 4.65 -11.83 -0.29
N ARG A 86 4.66 -13.13 -0.01
CA ARG A 86 4.71 -14.15 -1.07
C ARG A 86 3.31 -14.74 -1.20
N ILE A 87 2.72 -14.68 -2.39
CA ILE A 87 1.43 -15.32 -2.70
C ILE A 87 1.74 -16.49 -3.62
N LEU A 88 1.44 -17.72 -3.18
CA LEU A 88 1.99 -18.95 -3.75
C LEU A 88 3.53 -18.89 -3.83
N ASN A 89 4.08 -18.90 -5.05
CA ASN A 89 5.51 -18.84 -5.35
C ASN A 89 5.94 -17.46 -5.88
N GLU A 90 5.03 -16.48 -5.92
CA GLU A 90 5.34 -15.14 -6.42
C GLU A 90 5.61 -14.17 -5.27
N VAL A 91 6.74 -13.46 -5.34
CA VAL A 91 7.08 -12.33 -4.48
C VAL A 91 6.30 -11.10 -4.95
N VAL A 92 5.49 -10.57 -4.03
CA VAL A 92 4.53 -9.50 -4.27
C VAL A 92 4.89 -8.27 -3.43
N ASP A 93 4.86 -7.11 -4.08
CA ASP A 93 5.01 -5.79 -3.46
C ASP A 93 3.66 -5.06 -3.52
N LEU A 94 3.07 -4.77 -2.35
CA LEU A 94 1.75 -4.15 -2.21
C LEU A 94 1.89 -2.63 -2.17
N LYS A 95 1.30 -1.95 -3.14
CA LYS A 95 1.21 -0.50 -3.22
C LYS A 95 -0.16 -0.01 -2.83
N THR A 96 -0.21 0.75 -1.73
CA THR A 96 -1.45 1.29 -1.19
C THR A 96 -1.52 2.80 -1.32
N PHE A 97 -2.65 3.29 -1.81
CA PHE A 97 -2.92 4.72 -1.96
C PHE A 97 -4.10 5.12 -1.11
N HIS A 98 -4.03 6.26 -0.45
CA HIS A 98 -5.24 6.83 0.15
C HIS A 98 -5.98 7.63 -0.91
N VAL A 99 -7.27 7.37 -1.08
CA VAL A 99 -8.10 8.07 -2.08
C VAL A 99 -9.07 9.05 -1.40
N PRO A 100 -9.34 10.21 -2.03
CA PRO A 100 -10.44 11.08 -1.62
C PRO A 100 -11.80 10.36 -1.71
N GLU A 101 -12.77 10.83 -0.92
CA GLU A 101 -14.13 10.28 -0.90
C GLU A 101 -14.77 10.19 -2.30
N ALA A 102 -14.62 11.24 -3.11
CA ALA A 102 -15.16 11.31 -4.47
C ALA A 102 -14.58 10.26 -5.44
N VAL A 103 -13.41 9.70 -5.10
CA VAL A 103 -12.71 8.68 -5.91
C VAL A 103 -12.88 7.28 -5.30
N ALA A 104 -13.44 7.18 -4.09
CA ALA A 104 -13.56 5.95 -3.33
C ALA A 104 -14.75 5.07 -3.78
N GLN A 105 -14.87 4.86 -5.08
CA GLN A 105 -15.86 4.01 -5.72
C GLN A 105 -15.22 3.26 -6.91
N PRO A 106 -15.55 1.98 -7.13
CA PRO A 106 -14.89 1.14 -8.12
C PRO A 106 -14.77 1.76 -9.53
N ALA A 107 -15.86 2.37 -10.04
CA ALA A 107 -15.85 3.00 -11.36
C ALA A 107 -14.85 4.16 -11.49
N ALA A 108 -14.72 4.99 -10.44
CA ALA A 108 -13.76 6.09 -10.45
C ALA A 108 -12.31 5.61 -10.28
N MET A 109 -12.11 4.48 -9.59
CA MET A 109 -10.78 3.89 -9.36
C MET A 109 -10.12 3.36 -10.62
N LEU A 110 -10.89 3.02 -11.66
CA LEU A 110 -10.33 2.63 -12.95
C LEU A 110 -9.46 3.74 -13.56
N ASN A 111 -9.76 5.00 -13.25
CA ASN A 111 -9.00 6.18 -13.69
C ASN A 111 -7.85 6.55 -12.74
N CYS A 112 -7.70 5.86 -11.59
CA CYS A 112 -6.55 6.04 -10.73
C CYS A 112 -5.28 5.49 -11.38
N LEU A 113 -4.14 6.04 -11.00
CA LEU A 113 -2.85 5.53 -11.47
C LEU A 113 -2.28 4.44 -10.54
N ALA A 114 -1.78 3.35 -11.11
CA ALA A 114 -0.84 2.45 -10.45
C ALA A 114 0.53 3.13 -10.43
N LEU A 115 1.03 3.52 -9.26
CA LEU A 115 2.28 4.27 -9.13
C LEU A 115 3.35 3.47 -8.36
N VAL A 116 4.56 3.43 -8.92
CA VAL A 116 5.74 2.88 -8.26
C VAL A 116 6.81 3.97 -8.20
N PRO A 117 7.35 4.30 -7.00
CA PRO A 117 8.41 5.31 -6.85
C PRO A 117 9.63 5.04 -7.73
N SER A 118 10.21 6.10 -8.32
CA SER A 118 11.33 5.99 -9.26
C SER A 118 12.27 7.20 -9.26
N GLN A 119 12.42 7.89 -8.13
CA GLN A 119 13.27 9.07 -8.01
C GLN A 119 14.76 8.71 -7.86
N GLU A 120 15.07 7.64 -7.15
CA GLU A 120 16.44 7.26 -6.81
C GLU A 120 16.78 5.82 -7.20
N GLY A 121 18.07 5.49 -7.32
CA GLY A 121 18.54 4.13 -7.66
C GLY A 121 18.14 3.08 -6.63
N HIS A 122 17.76 3.49 -5.42
CA HIS A 122 17.33 2.60 -4.37
C HIS A 122 15.80 2.38 -4.30
N ASP A 123 15.03 3.07 -5.14
CA ASP A 123 13.57 3.01 -5.18
C ASP A 123 13.04 1.70 -5.76
N GLN A 124 11.74 1.45 -5.54
CA GLN A 124 11.09 0.20 -5.90
C GLN A 124 11.10 -0.05 -7.40
N TRP A 125 10.95 0.98 -8.24
CA TRP A 125 11.03 0.80 -9.70
C TRP A 125 12.43 0.36 -10.15
N SER A 126 13.48 0.98 -9.60
CA SER A 126 14.88 0.62 -9.86
C SER A 126 15.20 -0.81 -9.40
N LYS A 127 14.50 -1.29 -8.37
CA LYS A 127 14.65 -2.64 -7.79
C LYS A 127 13.56 -3.62 -8.22
N ARG A 128 12.75 -3.30 -9.24
CA ARG A 128 11.55 -4.07 -9.61
C ARG A 128 11.81 -5.55 -9.90
N GLN A 129 13.01 -5.89 -10.35
CA GLN A 129 13.44 -7.27 -10.61
C GLN A 129 13.49 -8.16 -9.35
N ARG A 130 13.36 -7.58 -8.16
CA ARG A 130 13.22 -8.32 -6.89
C ARG A 130 11.81 -8.89 -6.68
N TYR A 131 10.84 -8.43 -7.45
CA TYR A 131 9.44 -8.81 -7.35
C TYR A 131 9.03 -9.56 -8.61
N GLN A 132 8.04 -10.43 -8.49
CA GLN A 132 7.38 -11.02 -9.65
C GLN A 132 6.14 -10.19 -10.03
N ARG A 133 5.51 -9.55 -9.03
CA ARG A 133 4.24 -8.84 -9.19
C ARG A 133 4.13 -7.64 -8.27
N TYR A 134 3.40 -6.63 -8.72
CA TYR A 134 2.87 -5.59 -7.84
C TYR A 134 1.39 -5.86 -7.58
N VAL A 135 0.91 -5.58 -6.37
CA VAL A 135 -0.52 -5.48 -6.09
C VAL A 135 -0.84 -4.02 -5.78
N PHE A 136 -1.88 -3.49 -6.40
CA PHE A 136 -2.32 -2.11 -6.20
C PHE A 136 -3.65 -2.07 -5.46
N GLY A 137 -3.61 -1.46 -4.28
CA GLY A 137 -4.75 -1.23 -3.40
C GLY A 137 -5.04 0.24 -3.19
N PHE A 138 -6.32 0.59 -3.10
CA PHE A 138 -6.78 1.95 -2.79
C PHE A 138 -7.54 1.91 -1.47
N SER A 139 -7.20 2.79 -0.55
CA SER A 139 -7.77 2.82 0.79
C SER A 139 -8.62 4.06 0.97
N LYS A 140 -9.85 3.85 1.45
CA LYS A 140 -10.77 4.88 1.90
C LYS A 140 -10.82 4.87 3.42
N GLY A 141 -11.04 6.04 3.99
CA GLY A 141 -11.11 6.22 5.43
C GLY A 141 -9.81 6.77 5.96
N ARG A 142 -9.89 7.45 7.11
CA ARG A 142 -8.73 8.04 7.76
C ARG A 142 -8.41 7.21 8.98
N LEU A 143 -7.27 6.52 8.91
CA LEU A 143 -6.54 6.08 10.09
C LEU A 143 -5.85 7.32 10.66
N ARG A 144 -6.65 8.24 11.21
CA ARG A 144 -6.09 9.39 11.91
C ARG A 144 -5.67 8.88 13.26
N GLY A 145 -4.37 8.66 13.42
CA GLY A 145 -3.74 8.85 14.70
C GLY A 145 -3.56 10.34 14.93
N ARG A 146 -4.35 10.95 15.82
CA ARG A 146 -3.88 12.21 16.43
C ARG A 146 -2.81 11.80 17.44
N ILE A 147 -1.55 11.84 17.01
CA ILE A 147 -0.43 11.93 17.95
C ILE A 147 -0.70 13.21 18.73
N ALA A 148 -0.98 13.10 20.02
CA ALA A 148 -1.00 14.26 20.89
C ALA A 148 0.40 14.87 20.83
N LEU A 149 0.58 15.89 19.99
CA LEU A 149 1.79 16.69 19.95
C LEU A 149 1.92 17.28 21.35
N ALA A 150 2.79 16.71 22.18
CA ALA A 150 3.31 17.45 23.33
C ALA A 150 3.85 18.76 22.75
N ALA A 151 3.31 19.88 23.23
CA ALA A 151 3.66 21.21 22.75
C ALA A 151 5.18 21.37 22.76
N GLY A 152 5.79 21.42 21.57
CA GLY A 152 7.24 21.55 21.46
C GLY A 152 7.78 20.87 20.22
N ARG A 153 8.19 21.68 19.24
CA ARG A 153 9.18 21.26 18.24
C ARG A 153 10.41 20.77 19.01
N ARG A 154 10.67 19.45 19.01
CA ARG A 154 11.87 18.69 19.41
C ARG A 154 11.66 17.74 20.60
N LYS A 155 11.46 16.46 20.30
CA LYS A 155 12.40 15.34 20.58
C LYS A 155 11.69 14.02 20.27
N ARG A 156 12.49 13.04 19.85
CA ARG A 156 12.16 11.61 19.64
C ARG A 156 11.54 10.99 20.90
N ALA A 157 10.29 11.28 21.20
CA ALA A 157 9.54 10.49 22.16
C ALA A 157 9.03 9.27 21.40
N THR A 158 9.40 8.07 21.85
CA THR A 158 8.87 6.81 21.32
C THR A 158 7.35 6.88 21.36
N LEU A 159 6.71 6.86 20.20
CA LEU A 159 5.24 6.87 20.12
C LEU A 159 4.73 5.52 20.61
N THR A 160 3.85 5.52 21.60
CA THR A 160 3.16 4.30 22.02
C THR A 160 1.73 4.26 21.44
N PRO A 161 1.13 3.07 21.24
CA PRO A 161 -0.23 2.96 20.69
C PRO A 161 -1.28 3.76 21.48
N GLU A 162 -1.13 3.89 22.79
CA GLU A 162 -2.06 4.61 23.67
C GLU A 162 -2.10 6.12 23.38
N MET A 163 -1.02 6.66 22.78
CA MET A 163 -0.93 8.07 22.38
C MET A 163 -1.68 8.36 21.06
N VAL A 164 -2.22 7.33 20.41
CA VAL A 164 -2.81 7.40 19.08
C VAL A 164 -4.32 7.29 19.17
N ARG A 165 -5.02 8.42 19.11
CA ARG A 165 -6.49 8.41 19.04
C ARG A 165 -6.95 8.02 17.66
N LEU A 166 -7.72 6.94 17.55
CA LEU A 166 -8.38 6.50 16.32
C LEU A 166 -9.66 7.27 16.05
N THR A 167 -9.88 7.62 14.77
CA THR A 167 -11.20 8.06 14.31
C THR A 167 -11.98 6.87 13.77
N SER A 168 -13.20 6.66 14.28
CA SER A 168 -14.08 5.51 14.02
C SER A 168 -14.77 5.51 12.65
N SER A 169 -14.15 6.06 11.62
CA SER A 169 -14.73 6.03 10.28
C SER A 169 -14.51 4.65 9.64
N PRO A 170 -15.57 4.01 9.11
CA PRO A 170 -15.42 2.78 8.33
C PRO A 170 -14.35 2.96 7.25
N SER A 171 -13.37 2.07 7.25
CA SER A 171 -12.23 2.12 6.33
C SER A 171 -12.31 0.90 5.41
N HIS A 172 -11.99 1.12 4.13
CA HIS A 172 -12.11 0.09 3.11
C HIS A 172 -10.82 0.04 2.29
N LEU A 173 -10.44 -1.16 1.87
CA LEU A 173 -9.39 -1.44 0.91
C LEU A 173 -10.03 -1.99 -0.37
N PHE A 174 -9.76 -1.32 -1.48
CA PHE A 174 -10.15 -1.72 -2.82
C PHE A 174 -8.92 -2.33 -3.50
N LEU A 175 -8.89 -3.65 -3.62
CA LEU A 175 -7.85 -4.37 -4.36
C LEU A 175 -8.22 -4.35 -5.84
N ALA A 176 -7.41 -3.65 -6.64
CA ALA A 176 -7.76 -3.39 -8.04
C ALA A 176 -6.92 -4.21 -9.01
N ALA A 177 -5.60 -4.02 -9.00
CA ALA A 177 -4.71 -4.58 -10.00
C ALA A 177 -3.61 -5.46 -9.39
N ALA A 178 -3.18 -6.46 -10.14
CA ALA A 178 -2.09 -7.35 -9.79
C ALA A 178 -1.20 -7.65 -11.02
N PRO A 179 -0.60 -6.65 -11.69
CA PRO A 179 0.20 -6.87 -12.90
C PRO A 179 1.57 -7.50 -12.60
N THR A 180 2.06 -8.33 -13.53
CA THR A 180 3.45 -8.80 -13.48
C THR A 180 4.42 -7.64 -13.64
N VAL A 181 5.67 -7.80 -13.20
CA VAL A 181 6.71 -6.79 -13.48
C VAL A 181 6.90 -6.57 -14.98
N ALA A 182 6.84 -7.63 -15.80
CA ALA A 182 6.93 -7.52 -17.25
C ALA A 182 5.78 -6.69 -17.85
N GLU A 183 4.55 -6.87 -17.36
CA GLU A 183 3.42 -6.03 -17.77
C GLU A 183 3.65 -4.56 -17.38
N CYS A 184 4.15 -4.30 -16.17
CA CYS A 184 4.50 -2.95 -15.75
C CYS A 184 5.58 -2.33 -16.65
N GLU A 185 6.62 -3.07 -17.03
CA GLU A 185 7.68 -2.56 -17.91
C GLU A 185 7.15 -2.15 -19.29
N GLN A 186 6.14 -2.84 -19.80
CA GLN A 186 5.52 -2.52 -21.08
C GLN A 186 4.63 -1.27 -20.99
N ARG A 187 3.80 -1.20 -19.94
CA ARG A 187 2.72 -0.21 -19.83
C ARG A 187 3.12 1.06 -19.08
N PHE A 188 4.00 0.96 -18.08
CA PHE A 188 4.30 2.11 -17.23
C PHE A 188 5.10 3.15 -18.00
N ARG A 189 4.82 4.41 -17.68
CA ARG A 189 5.56 5.58 -18.17
C ARG A 189 6.09 6.36 -16.97
N ARG A 190 7.20 7.06 -17.18
CA ARG A 190 7.74 7.98 -16.17
C ARG A 190 6.77 9.16 -16.00
N LEU A 191 6.50 9.50 -14.76
CA LEU A 191 5.63 10.59 -14.33
C LEU A 191 6.44 11.50 -13.41
N ALA A 192 6.48 12.79 -13.74
CA ALA A 192 7.19 13.78 -12.95
C ALA A 192 6.54 13.95 -11.56
N ALA A 193 7.32 14.43 -10.59
CA ALA A 193 6.75 14.98 -9.37
C ALA A 193 5.78 16.12 -9.71
N GLY A 194 4.69 16.24 -8.95
CA GLY A 194 3.62 17.20 -9.20
C GLY A 194 2.54 16.71 -10.17
N THR A 195 2.66 15.50 -10.74
CA THR A 195 1.63 14.92 -11.62
C THR A 195 0.30 14.81 -10.88
N ILE A 196 -0.73 15.52 -11.37
CA ILE A 196 -2.09 15.49 -10.80
C ILE A 196 -2.81 14.25 -11.31
N CYS A 197 -3.43 13.51 -10.40
CA CYS A 197 -4.27 12.35 -10.72
C CYS A 197 -5.39 12.20 -9.67
N PRO A 198 -6.41 11.34 -9.89
CA PRO A 198 -7.56 11.25 -9.00
C PRO A 198 -7.20 11.03 -7.52
N GLN A 199 -6.24 10.15 -7.23
CA GLN A 199 -5.80 9.90 -5.85
C GLN A 199 -4.85 10.98 -5.28
N TYR A 200 -4.29 11.86 -6.14
CA TYR A 200 -3.40 12.95 -5.76
C TYR A 200 -3.84 14.27 -6.42
N PRO A 201 -4.94 14.89 -5.96
CA PRO A 201 -5.48 16.11 -6.56
C PRO A 201 -4.56 17.34 -6.40
N ARG A 202 -3.52 17.24 -5.56
CA ARG A 202 -2.49 18.28 -5.37
C ARG A 202 -1.14 17.90 -6.01
N GLY A 203 -1.14 16.88 -6.87
CA GLY A 203 0.09 16.35 -7.47
C GLY A 203 0.77 15.27 -6.63
N THR A 204 1.49 14.38 -7.30
CA THR A 204 2.43 13.43 -6.68
C THR A 204 3.57 14.18 -5.99
N ARG A 205 4.10 13.64 -4.89
CA ARG A 205 5.24 14.27 -4.17
C ARG A 205 6.60 13.99 -4.80
N ILE A 206 6.70 12.87 -5.52
CA ILE A 206 7.95 12.33 -6.05
C ILE A 206 7.70 11.87 -7.49
N GLU A 207 8.78 11.60 -8.20
CA GLU A 207 8.71 10.91 -9.49
C GLU A 207 8.25 9.47 -9.33
N ASN A 208 7.46 9.01 -10.28
CA ASN A 208 6.93 7.64 -10.30
C ASN A 208 7.03 7.05 -11.70
N HIS A 209 6.95 5.74 -11.80
CA HIS A 209 6.48 5.05 -12.99
C HIS A 209 5.05 4.59 -12.76
N GLY A 210 4.20 4.72 -13.77
CA GLY A 210 2.83 4.26 -13.66
C GLY A 210 2.01 4.34 -14.94
N CYS A 211 0.80 3.80 -14.84
CA CYS A 211 -0.27 3.94 -15.83
C CYS A 211 -1.63 3.84 -15.11
N GLU A 212 -2.73 3.99 -15.84
CA GLU A 212 -4.07 3.84 -15.28
C GLU A 212 -4.35 2.39 -14.88
N ILE A 213 -5.06 2.21 -13.76
CA ILE A 213 -5.45 0.91 -13.24
C ILE A 213 -6.28 0.12 -14.25
N ALA A 214 -7.15 0.79 -15.02
CA ALA A 214 -7.96 0.16 -16.06
C ALA A 214 -7.16 -0.67 -17.07
N GLN A 215 -5.89 -0.30 -17.27
CA GLN A 215 -4.99 -0.90 -18.25
C GLN A 215 -4.27 -2.14 -17.73
N LEU A 216 -4.43 -2.53 -16.47
CA LEU A 216 -3.65 -3.59 -15.85
C LEU A 216 -4.45 -4.88 -15.65
N THR A 217 -3.74 -6.00 -15.52
CA THR A 217 -4.31 -7.25 -15.02
C THR A 217 -4.97 -7.01 -13.66
N SER A 218 -6.25 -7.39 -13.53
CA SER A 218 -7.00 -7.23 -12.29
C SER A 218 -6.54 -8.21 -11.21
N PHE A 219 -6.75 -7.83 -9.95
CA PHE A 219 -6.49 -8.72 -8.84
C PHE A 219 -7.40 -9.97 -8.92
N GLN A 220 -8.65 -9.81 -9.34
CA GLN A 220 -9.55 -10.96 -9.58
C GLN A 220 -9.00 -11.91 -10.65
N ASN A 221 -8.56 -11.41 -11.81
CA ASN A 221 -8.00 -12.28 -12.86
C ASN A 221 -6.71 -12.97 -12.39
N PHE A 222 -5.92 -12.32 -11.54
CA PHE A 222 -4.79 -12.96 -10.89
C PHE A 222 -5.26 -14.15 -10.04
N LEU A 223 -6.26 -13.96 -9.16
CA LEU A 223 -6.83 -15.05 -8.35
C LEU A 223 -7.38 -16.20 -9.19
N ASP A 224 -8.16 -15.90 -10.23
CA ASP A 224 -8.77 -16.91 -11.10
C ASP A 224 -7.70 -17.78 -11.80
N ASN A 225 -6.55 -17.17 -12.13
CA ASN A 225 -5.41 -17.89 -12.70
C ASN A 225 -4.66 -18.72 -11.65
N LEU A 226 -4.65 -18.28 -10.38
CA LEU A 226 -4.10 -19.08 -9.29
C LEU A 226 -4.91 -20.36 -9.06
N GLU A 227 -6.24 -20.27 -9.04
CA GLU A 227 -7.11 -21.44 -8.85
C GLU A 227 -6.89 -22.51 -9.93
N LYS A 228 -6.71 -22.08 -11.18
CA LYS A 228 -6.39 -22.99 -12.30
C LYS A 228 -5.06 -23.70 -12.11
N PHE A 229 -4.09 -23.04 -11.50
CA PHE A 229 -2.77 -23.63 -11.21
C PHE A 229 -2.82 -24.65 -10.08
N GLN A 230 -3.67 -24.44 -9.07
CA GLN A 230 -3.81 -25.38 -7.94
C GLN A 230 -4.58 -26.67 -8.29
N ARG A 231 -5.39 -26.65 -9.36
CA ARG A 231 -6.14 -27.83 -9.84
C ARG A 231 -5.35 -28.72 -10.80
N ARG A 232 -4.11 -28.35 -11.13
CA ARG A 232 -3.19 -29.13 -11.98
C ARG A 232 -2.17 -29.85 -11.11
#